data_AF-A0A4W5P8G7-F1
#
_entry.id   AF-A0A4W5P8G7-F1
#
_cell.length_a   1.000
_cell.length_b   1.000
_cell.length_c   1.000
_cell.angle_alpha   90.00
_cell.angle_beta   90.00
_cell.angle_gamma   90.00
#
_symmetry.space_group_name_H-M   'P 1'
#
loop_
_entity.id
_entity.type
_entity.pdbx_description
1 polymer ?
#
loop_
_entity_poly.entity_id
_entity_poly.type
_entity_poly.pdbx_seq_one_letter_code
_entity_poly.pdbx_strand_id
1 'polypeptide(L)'
;MVIKVFLASSSGSTAIKKKQQDVLGFLEALKVDYAPLDIACNEDNRMWMRENVPVEKKPTNGIPLPPQIFNEESYCGDYETFFDAKEDNAVYAFLGLPPPPGSKEAKEAFILENLPVENGTIVNGTNDAEDEENLEAEEENLDDDTLKASVKEEEAQEEVEDEEAKQEEEGE
;
A
#
# COMPACT_ATOMS: atom_id res chain seq x y z
N MET A 1 -8.88 -17.14 -5.43
CA MET A 1 -7.99 -15.98 -5.23
C MET A 1 -7.85 -15.77 -3.74
N VAL A 2 -6.64 -15.93 -3.24
CA VAL A 2 -6.28 -15.66 -1.84
C VAL A 2 -4.99 -14.86 -1.85
N ILE A 3 -5.03 -13.63 -1.32
CA ILE A 3 -3.83 -12.82 -1.16
C ILE A 3 -3.03 -13.38 0.01
N LYS A 4 -1.79 -13.77 -0.23
CA LYS A 4 -0.85 -14.21 0.80
C LYS A 4 0.11 -13.08 1.08
N VAL A 5 0.23 -12.69 2.35
CA VAL A 5 1.16 -11.65 2.79
C VAL A 5 2.18 -12.28 3.72
N PHE A 6 3.42 -12.41 3.23
CA PHE A 6 4.52 -12.90 4.05
C PHE A 6 5.08 -11.78 4.90
N LEU A 7 5.15 -12.03 6.20
CA LEU A 7 5.52 -11.05 7.22
C LEU A 7 6.49 -11.67 8.22
N ALA A 8 7.26 -10.85 8.94
CA ALA A 8 8.06 -11.26 10.08
C ALA A 8 7.49 -10.61 11.34
N SER A 9 6.74 -11.38 12.12
CA SER A 9 6.08 -10.89 13.35
C SER A 9 7.09 -10.39 14.39
N SER A 10 8.21 -11.10 14.53
CA SER A 10 9.30 -10.76 15.47
C SER A 10 10.47 -10.05 14.80
N SER A 11 10.22 -9.24 13.76
CA SER A 11 11.27 -8.44 13.13
C SER A 11 11.97 -7.51 14.13
N GLY A 12 13.29 -7.36 14.05
CA GLY A 12 14.03 -6.36 14.84
C GLY A 12 14.01 -4.96 14.23
N SER A 13 13.63 -4.85 12.95
CA SER A 13 13.61 -3.57 12.23
C SER A 13 12.25 -2.88 12.37
N THR A 14 12.24 -1.68 12.92
CA THR A 14 11.04 -0.82 13.01
C THR A 14 10.51 -0.45 11.62
N ALA A 15 11.40 -0.21 10.64
CA ALA A 15 11.03 0.08 9.26
C ALA A 15 10.26 -1.09 8.63
N ILE A 16 10.72 -2.33 8.81
CA ILE A 16 10.01 -3.52 8.31
C ILE A 16 8.64 -3.65 8.98
N LYS A 17 8.54 -3.44 10.30
CA LYS A 17 7.24 -3.50 11.00
C LYS A 17 6.25 -2.50 10.44
N LYS A 18 6.66 -1.24 10.24
CA LYS A 18 5.81 -0.19 9.68
C LYS A 18 5.33 -0.53 8.27
N LYS A 19 6.23 -1.01 7.41
CA LYS A 19 5.88 -1.45 6.04
C LYS A 19 4.87 -2.59 6.03
N GLN A 20 5.05 -3.59 6.90
CA GLN A 20 4.08 -4.69 7.06
C GLN A 20 2.73 -4.17 7.55
N GLN A 21 2.72 -3.29 8.55
CA GLN A 21 1.48 -2.72 9.09
C GLN A 21 0.73 -1.88 8.05
N ASP A 22 1.43 -1.09 7.22
CA ASP A 22 0.79 -0.32 6.14
C ASP A 22 0.12 -1.24 5.11
N VAL A 23 0.82 -2.31 4.66
CA VAL A 23 0.23 -3.29 3.74
C VAL A 23 -1.02 -3.93 4.35
N LEU A 24 -0.92 -4.44 5.58
CA LEU A 24 -2.04 -5.12 6.24
C LEU A 24 -3.22 -4.17 6.49
N GLY A 25 -2.95 -2.99 7.04
CA GLY A 25 -3.97 -1.99 7.33
C GLY A 25 -4.66 -1.49 6.06
N PHE A 26 -3.94 -1.38 4.95
CA PHE A 26 -4.52 -1.03 3.67
C PHE A 26 -5.42 -2.12 3.11
N LEU A 27 -4.99 -3.40 3.15
CA LEU A 27 -5.82 -4.52 2.71
C LEU A 27 -7.10 -4.65 3.55
N GLU A 28 -7.01 -4.41 4.86
CA GLU A 28 -8.17 -4.37 5.77
C GLU A 28 -9.13 -3.23 5.42
N ALA A 29 -8.61 -2.03 5.16
CA ALA A 29 -9.43 -0.88 4.76
C ALA A 29 -10.16 -1.13 3.44
N LEU A 30 -9.51 -1.80 2.48
CA LEU A 30 -10.12 -2.23 1.22
C LEU A 30 -11.02 -3.46 1.35
N LYS A 31 -11.07 -4.10 2.51
CA LYS A 31 -11.81 -5.36 2.76
C LYS A 31 -11.38 -6.48 1.79
N VAL A 32 -10.10 -6.54 1.49
CA VAL A 32 -9.51 -7.63 0.72
C VAL A 32 -9.15 -8.76 1.68
N ASP A 33 -9.70 -9.95 1.44
CA ASP A 33 -9.35 -11.13 2.22
C ASP A 33 -7.89 -11.55 1.95
N TYR A 34 -7.10 -11.70 3.00
CA TYR A 34 -5.72 -12.13 2.91
C TYR A 34 -5.33 -13.13 4.00
N ALA A 35 -4.31 -13.92 3.72
CA ALA A 35 -3.69 -14.87 4.63
C ALA A 35 -2.32 -14.33 5.10
N PRO A 36 -2.17 -13.92 6.37
CA PRO A 36 -0.88 -13.55 6.93
C PRO A 36 -0.02 -14.81 7.15
N LEU A 37 1.18 -14.83 6.56
CA LEU A 37 2.13 -15.94 6.65
C LEU A 37 3.40 -15.45 7.33
N ASP A 38 3.54 -15.76 8.62
CA ASP A 38 4.73 -15.36 9.37
C ASP A 38 5.95 -16.21 8.96
N ILE A 39 7.08 -15.56 8.66
CA ILE A 39 8.36 -16.19 8.31
C ILE A 39 9.34 -16.20 9.48
N ALA A 40 9.03 -15.49 10.57
CA ALA A 40 9.93 -15.38 11.71
C ALA A 40 9.91 -16.65 12.56
N CYS A 41 8.71 -17.21 12.79
CA CYS A 41 8.52 -18.42 13.58
C CYS A 41 8.16 -19.68 12.74
N ASN A 42 7.95 -19.55 11.43
CA ASN A 42 7.64 -20.67 10.54
C ASN A 42 8.66 -20.75 9.40
N GLU A 43 9.41 -21.87 9.39
CA GLU A 43 10.48 -22.10 8.43
C GLU A 43 9.98 -22.41 7.02
N ASP A 44 8.88 -23.15 6.89
CA ASP A 44 8.28 -23.50 5.59
C ASP A 44 7.84 -22.23 4.86
N ASN A 45 7.17 -21.30 5.56
CA ASN A 45 6.79 -20.00 5.01
C ASN A 45 8.03 -19.20 4.56
N ARG A 46 9.09 -19.21 5.37
CA ARG A 46 10.35 -18.52 5.08
C ARG A 46 11.03 -19.07 3.83
N MET A 47 11.11 -20.40 3.71
CA MET A 47 11.69 -21.07 2.55
C MET A 47 10.85 -20.79 1.31
N TRP A 48 9.54 -21.01 1.40
CA TRP A 48 8.61 -20.80 0.30
C TRP A 48 8.69 -19.36 -0.24
N MET A 49 8.67 -18.36 0.63
CA MET A 49 8.81 -16.95 0.22
C MET A 49 10.11 -16.73 -0.57
N ARG A 50 11.25 -17.22 -0.07
CA ARG A 50 12.56 -17.01 -0.71
C ARG A 50 12.71 -17.72 -2.05
N GLU A 51 12.06 -18.86 -2.22
CA GLU A 51 12.07 -19.64 -3.45
C GLU A 51 11.16 -19.03 -4.52
N ASN A 52 9.99 -18.54 -4.12
CA ASN A 52 8.96 -18.05 -5.06
C ASN A 52 9.07 -16.56 -5.39
N VAL A 53 9.88 -15.76 -4.68
CA VAL A 53 10.23 -14.41 -5.15
C VAL A 53 11.06 -14.52 -6.44
N PRO A 54 10.69 -13.84 -7.54
CA PRO A 54 11.44 -13.85 -8.80
C PRO A 54 12.86 -13.32 -8.63
N VAL A 55 13.82 -13.91 -9.35
CA VAL A 55 15.26 -13.61 -9.18
C VAL A 55 15.57 -12.14 -9.47
N GLU A 56 14.93 -11.57 -10.49
CA GLU A 56 15.04 -10.16 -10.88
C GLU A 56 14.47 -9.19 -9.85
N LYS A 57 13.60 -9.67 -8.96
CA LYS A 57 13.01 -8.89 -7.86
C LYS A 57 13.75 -9.12 -6.53
N LYS A 58 14.74 -10.02 -6.49
CA LYS A 58 15.58 -10.20 -5.30
C LYS A 58 16.59 -9.05 -5.19
N PRO A 59 16.89 -8.57 -3.97
CA PRO A 59 17.92 -7.55 -3.78
C PRO A 59 19.29 -8.07 -4.22
N THR A 60 20.09 -7.21 -4.86
CA THR A 60 21.35 -7.55 -5.58
C THR A 60 22.34 -8.41 -4.78
N ASN A 61 22.38 -8.24 -3.45
CA ASN A 61 23.26 -9.00 -2.55
C ASN A 61 22.51 -9.52 -1.32
N GLY A 62 21.21 -9.81 -1.43
CA GLY A 62 20.38 -10.06 -0.26
C GLY A 62 19.30 -11.12 -0.43
N ILE A 63 18.68 -11.41 0.70
CA ILE A 63 17.49 -12.25 0.79
C ILE A 63 16.27 -11.31 0.70
N PRO A 64 15.19 -11.67 -0.01
CA PRO A 64 13.97 -10.87 0.02
C PRO A 64 13.47 -10.70 1.46
N LEU A 65 13.14 -9.46 1.82
CA LEU A 65 12.67 -9.08 3.15
C LEU A 65 11.16 -8.81 3.11
N PRO A 66 10.42 -9.10 4.19
CA PRO A 66 9.00 -8.82 4.24
C PRO A 66 8.70 -7.31 4.33
N PRO A 67 7.48 -6.87 3.94
CA PRO A 67 6.39 -7.69 3.42
C PRO A 67 6.64 -8.17 1.98
N GLN A 68 6.16 -9.38 1.66
CA GLN A 68 6.16 -9.94 0.30
C GLN A 68 4.75 -10.44 -0.02
N ILE A 69 4.18 -9.99 -1.13
CA ILE A 69 2.76 -10.17 -1.45
C ILE A 69 2.63 -11.09 -2.66
N PHE A 70 1.74 -12.07 -2.53
CA PHE A 70 1.42 -13.04 -3.58
C PHE A 70 -0.08 -13.17 -3.73
N ASN A 71 -0.55 -13.40 -4.95
CA ASN A 71 -1.89 -13.91 -5.21
C ASN A 71 -1.75 -15.41 -5.51
N GLU A 72 -2.11 -16.23 -4.53
CA GLU A 72 -1.89 -17.69 -4.55
C GLU A 72 -0.41 -18.09 -4.72
N GLU A 73 0.03 -18.39 -5.94
CA GLU A 73 1.44 -18.69 -6.29
C GLU A 73 2.07 -17.59 -7.14
N SER A 74 1.28 -16.64 -7.64
CA SER A 74 1.76 -15.52 -8.46
C SER A 74 2.34 -14.44 -7.57
N TYR A 75 3.59 -14.05 -7.83
CA TYR A 75 4.22 -12.93 -7.14
C TYR A 75 3.60 -11.60 -7.59
N CYS A 76 3.09 -10.83 -6.63
CA CYS A 76 2.58 -9.47 -6.87
C CYS A 76 3.71 -8.45 -6.73
N GLY A 77 4.42 -8.50 -5.60
CA GLY A 77 5.52 -7.57 -5.32
C GLY A 77 5.94 -7.50 -3.87
N ASP A 78 6.93 -6.64 -3.64
CA ASP A 78 7.39 -6.20 -2.33
C ASP A 78 6.67 -4.92 -1.89
N TYR A 79 7.10 -4.34 -0.77
CA TYR A 79 6.52 -3.10 -0.27
C TYR A 79 6.62 -1.93 -1.26
N GLU A 80 7.77 -1.73 -1.91
CA GLU A 80 7.95 -0.58 -2.81
C GLU A 80 7.00 -0.70 -4.01
N THR A 81 6.91 -1.88 -4.61
CA THR A 81 5.98 -2.14 -5.72
C THR A 81 4.52 -1.93 -5.29
N PHE A 82 4.17 -2.34 -4.06
CA PHE A 82 2.84 -2.09 -3.50
C PHE A 82 2.58 -0.60 -3.25
N PHE A 83 3.57 0.13 -2.74
CA PHE A 83 3.48 1.56 -2.48
C PHE A 83 3.27 2.34 -3.78
N ASP A 84 4.03 2.03 -4.84
CA ASP A 84 3.85 2.61 -6.16
C ASP A 84 2.42 2.37 -6.68
N ALA A 85 1.91 1.13 -6.56
CA ALA A 85 0.54 0.80 -6.97
C ALA A 85 -0.53 1.53 -6.12
N LYS A 86 -0.24 1.80 -4.84
CA LYS A 86 -1.13 2.55 -3.94
C LYS A 86 -1.18 4.02 -4.34
N GLU A 87 -0.05 4.65 -4.66
CA GLU A 87 0.02 6.02 -5.17
C GLU A 87 -0.71 6.16 -6.52
N ASP A 88 -0.54 5.18 -7.40
CA ASP A 88 -1.16 5.17 -8.74
C ASP A 88 -2.64 4.79 -8.72
N ASN A 89 -3.23 4.45 -7.57
CA ASN A 89 -4.57 3.86 -7.47
C ASN A 89 -4.72 2.67 -8.44
N ALA A 90 -3.78 1.72 -8.39
CA ALA A 90 -3.72 0.53 -9.22
C ALA A 90 -3.54 -0.74 -8.36
N VAL A 91 -4.03 -0.73 -7.11
CA VAL A 91 -3.75 -1.81 -6.15
C VAL A 91 -4.49 -3.10 -6.52
N TYR A 92 -5.71 -3.03 -7.07
CA TYR A 92 -6.38 -4.27 -7.48
C TYR A 92 -5.63 -4.91 -8.65
N ALA A 93 -5.15 -4.12 -9.60
CA ALA A 93 -4.28 -4.61 -10.67
C ALA A 93 -2.98 -5.24 -10.13
N PHE A 94 -2.32 -4.58 -9.17
CA PHE A 94 -1.14 -5.11 -8.47
C PHE A 94 -1.41 -6.47 -7.79
N LEU A 95 -2.55 -6.60 -7.11
CA LEU A 95 -2.97 -7.83 -6.46
C LEU A 95 -3.48 -8.89 -7.45
N GLY A 96 -3.64 -8.54 -8.74
CA GLY A 96 -4.27 -9.42 -9.74
C GLY A 96 -5.74 -9.69 -9.44
N LEU A 97 -6.43 -8.73 -8.81
CA LEU A 97 -7.85 -8.77 -8.49
C LEU A 97 -8.64 -7.89 -9.47
N PRO A 98 -9.90 -8.24 -9.77
CA PRO A 98 -10.75 -7.34 -10.55
C PRO A 98 -11.04 -6.07 -9.73
N PRO A 99 -10.92 -4.88 -10.35
CA PRO A 99 -11.24 -3.63 -9.65
C PRO A 99 -12.74 -3.59 -9.30
N PRO A 100 -13.11 -2.97 -8.17
CA PRO A 100 -14.51 -2.92 -7.74
C PRO A 100 -15.33 -2.03 -8.69
N PRO A 101 -16.61 -2.38 -8.96
CA PRO A 101 -17.47 -1.60 -9.85
C PRO A 101 -17.54 -0.13 -9.44
N GLY A 102 -17.37 0.78 -10.39
CA GLY A 102 -17.44 2.24 -10.17
C GLY A 102 -16.14 2.90 -9.70
N SER A 103 -15.08 2.12 -9.40
CA SER A 103 -13.75 2.67 -9.13
C SER A 103 -13.12 3.30 -10.38
N LYS A 104 -12.12 4.18 -10.17
CA LYS A 104 -11.32 4.76 -11.26
C LYS A 104 -10.68 3.65 -12.11
N GLU A 105 -10.06 2.67 -11.46
CA GLU A 105 -9.47 1.48 -12.10
C GLU A 105 -10.49 0.71 -12.96
N ALA A 106 -11.72 0.51 -12.49
CA ALA A 106 -12.74 -0.19 -13.26
C ALA A 106 -13.17 0.60 -14.51
N LYS A 107 -13.20 1.93 -14.45
CA LYS A 107 -13.49 2.79 -15.61
C LYS A 107 -12.36 2.72 -16.63
N GLU A 108 -11.12 2.77 -16.19
CA GLU A 108 -9.93 2.67 -17.05
C GLU A 108 -9.82 1.29 -17.71
N ALA A 109 -10.03 0.21 -16.93
CA ALA A 109 -10.06 -1.15 -17.47
C ALA A 109 -11.16 -1.33 -18.53
N PHE A 110 -12.36 -0.77 -18.29
CA PHE A 110 -13.46 -0.80 -19.25
C PHE A 110 -13.16 -0.01 -20.53
N ILE A 111 -12.49 1.13 -20.42
CA ILE A 111 -12.05 1.92 -21.59
C ILE A 111 -11.02 1.14 -22.40
N LEU A 112 -10.04 0.51 -21.75
CA LEU A 112 -8.99 -0.25 -22.41
C LEU A 112 -9.53 -1.50 -23.14
N GLU A 113 -10.51 -2.20 -22.54
CA GLU A 113 -11.16 -3.36 -23.14
C GLU A 113 -12.05 -2.99 -24.33
N ASN A 114 -12.64 -1.78 -24.31
CA ASN A 114 -13.54 -1.28 -25.36
C ASN A 114 -12.89 -0.26 -26.31
N LEU A 115 -11.56 -0.13 -26.31
CA LEU A 115 -10.86 0.78 -27.21
C LEU A 115 -11.16 0.38 -28.67
N PRO A 116 -11.64 1.30 -29.54
CA PRO A 116 -11.83 0.98 -30.95
C PRO A 116 -10.47 0.74 -31.60
N VAL A 117 -10.17 -0.53 -31.90
CA VAL A 117 -8.98 -0.91 -32.66
C VAL A 117 -9.21 -0.56 -34.12
N GLU A 118 -8.90 0.68 -34.52
CA GLU A 118 -8.76 1.03 -35.93
C GLU A 118 -7.28 1.05 -36.33
N ASN A 119 -6.88 0.09 -37.17
CA ASN A 119 -5.63 0.07 -37.95
C ASN A 119 -4.33 0.44 -37.20
N GLY A 120 -4.02 -0.28 -36.12
CA GLY A 120 -2.64 -0.48 -35.65
C GLY A 120 -1.88 0.76 -35.17
N THR A 121 -2.55 1.86 -34.87
CA THR A 121 -1.94 3.07 -34.30
C THR A 121 -2.70 3.49 -33.04
N ILE A 122 -2.00 3.61 -31.91
CA ILE A 122 -2.57 4.16 -30.67
C ILE A 122 -2.81 5.66 -30.90
N VAL A 123 -4.07 6.07 -30.95
CA VAL A 123 -4.45 7.48 -30.89
C VAL A 123 -4.55 7.89 -29.43
N ASN A 124 -3.57 8.62 -28.91
CA ASN A 124 -3.74 9.38 -27.66
C ASN A 124 -4.78 10.47 -27.94
N GLY A 125 -6.03 10.22 -27.55
CA GLY A 125 -7.09 11.22 -27.51
C GLY A 125 -6.91 12.08 -26.27
N THR A 126 -6.12 13.15 -26.36
CA THR A 126 -6.30 14.33 -25.52
C THR A 126 -7.68 14.89 -25.83
N ASN A 127 -8.66 14.64 -24.96
CA ASN A 127 -9.88 15.44 -24.88
C ASN A 127 -10.06 15.87 -23.43
N ASP A 128 -9.42 16.99 -23.10
CA ASP A 128 -10.03 17.99 -22.24
C ASP A 128 -11.32 18.47 -22.92
N ALA A 129 -12.46 18.29 -22.26
CA ALA A 129 -13.56 19.26 -22.17
C ALA A 129 -14.80 18.59 -21.56
N GLU A 130 -15.11 19.01 -20.33
CA GLU A 130 -16.41 19.50 -19.88
C GLU A 130 -17.66 18.66 -20.24
N ASP A 131 -18.22 17.99 -19.23
CA ASP A 131 -19.67 17.95 -19.06
C ASP A 131 -19.98 18.04 -17.55
N GLU A 132 -20.27 19.26 -17.11
CA GLU A 132 -21.11 19.49 -15.94
C GLU A 132 -22.54 19.09 -16.28
N GLU A 133 -23.14 18.17 -15.52
CA GLU A 133 -24.54 18.30 -15.13
C GLU A 133 -24.74 17.73 -13.71
N ASN A 134 -24.58 18.66 -12.76
CA ASN A 134 -25.44 18.92 -11.60
C ASN A 134 -26.40 17.81 -11.13
N LEU A 135 -26.16 17.31 -9.91
CA LEU A 135 -27.19 17.00 -8.92
C LEU A 135 -26.68 17.40 -7.52
N GLU A 136 -26.85 18.67 -7.19
CA GLU A 136 -27.13 19.16 -5.82
C GLU A 136 -28.25 18.31 -5.17
N ALA A 137 -28.35 18.02 -3.88
CA ALA A 137 -27.58 18.32 -2.67
C ALA A 137 -28.11 17.36 -1.58
N GLU A 138 -27.29 17.01 -0.59
CA GLU A 138 -27.73 17.03 0.82
C GLU A 138 -26.49 17.15 1.71
N GLU A 139 -26.37 18.32 2.33
CA GLU A 139 -25.40 18.63 3.38
C GLU A 139 -25.74 17.82 4.64
N GLU A 140 -24.76 17.10 5.19
CA GLU A 140 -24.65 17.00 6.64
C GLU A 140 -23.30 17.55 7.08
N ASN A 141 -23.39 18.65 7.82
CA ASN A 141 -22.30 19.37 8.46
C ASN A 141 -21.65 18.47 9.51
N LEU A 142 -20.34 18.24 9.44
CA LEU A 142 -19.53 17.93 10.62
C LEU A 142 -18.27 18.81 10.66
N ASP A 143 -18.13 19.47 11.80
CA ASP A 143 -17.36 20.67 12.09
C ASP A 143 -15.83 20.53 11.94
N ASP A 144 -15.25 21.49 11.21
CA ASP A 144 -13.82 21.76 11.02
C ASP A 144 -13.23 22.52 12.22
N ASP A 145 -13.30 21.97 13.44
CA ASP A 145 -12.66 22.60 14.62
C ASP A 145 -11.82 21.63 15.46
N THR A 146 -11.73 20.34 15.09
CA THR A 146 -10.95 19.35 15.87
C THR A 146 -9.51 19.17 15.39
N LEU A 147 -9.13 19.70 14.23
CA LEU A 147 -7.79 19.51 13.65
C LEU A 147 -6.75 20.56 14.11
N LYS A 148 -7.17 21.61 14.83
CA LYS A 148 -6.25 22.64 15.33
C LYS A 148 -5.71 22.37 16.74
N ALA A 149 -6.28 21.36 17.42
CA ALA A 149 -5.83 20.94 18.75
C ALA A 149 -4.67 19.93 18.70
N SER A 150 -4.62 19.01 17.73
CA SER A 150 -3.60 17.96 17.72
C SER A 150 -2.21 18.44 17.28
N VAL A 151 -2.15 19.44 16.39
CA VAL A 151 -0.86 20.00 15.92
C VAL A 151 -0.11 20.70 17.05
N LYS A 152 -0.83 21.21 18.06
CA LYS A 152 -0.21 21.92 19.18
C LYS A 152 0.28 21.00 20.31
N GLU A 153 -0.20 19.75 20.36
CA GLU A 153 0.30 18.74 21.30
C GLU A 153 1.55 18.01 20.76
N GLU A 154 1.70 17.89 19.44
CA GLU A 154 2.92 17.30 18.83
C GLU A 154 4.15 18.20 18.97
N GLU A 155 4.03 19.51 18.75
CA GLU A 155 5.17 20.45 18.95
C GLU A 155 5.59 20.57 20.43
N ALA A 156 4.67 20.33 21.37
CA ALA A 156 4.96 20.43 22.80
C ALA A 156 5.64 19.16 23.37
N GLN A 157 5.55 18.01 22.70
CA GLN A 157 6.20 16.77 23.13
C GLN A 157 7.65 16.65 22.63
N GLU A 158 7.95 17.22 21.45
CA GLU A 158 9.30 17.22 20.89
C GLU A 158 10.28 18.11 21.70
N GLU A 159 9.80 19.16 22.37
CA GLU A 159 10.63 20.00 23.24
C GLU A 159 10.96 19.38 24.61
N VAL A 160 10.19 18.39 25.10
CA VAL A 160 10.42 17.79 26.44
C VAL A 160 11.42 16.62 26.40
N GLU A 161 11.49 15.87 25.29
CA GLU A 161 12.43 14.74 25.15
C GLU A 161 13.89 15.19 24.93
N ASP A 162 14.14 16.41 24.40
CA ASP A 162 15.49 16.95 24.21
C ASP A 162 16.12 17.49 25.51
N GLU A 163 15.30 17.82 26.54
CA GLU A 163 15.81 18.20 27.87
C GLU A 163 16.15 16.98 28.75
N GLU A 164 15.42 15.86 28.68
CA GLU A 164 15.75 14.64 29.44
C GLU A 164 17.02 13.96 28.92
N ALA A 165 17.26 13.97 27.60
CA ALA A 165 18.48 13.39 27.01
C ALA A 165 19.77 14.14 27.37
N LYS A 166 19.70 15.41 27.81
CA LYS A 166 20.87 16.19 28.24
C LYS A 166 21.24 16.02 29.72
N GLN A 167 20.35 15.49 30.56
CA GLN A 167 20.64 15.33 32.00
C GLN A 167 21.29 13.98 32.34
N GLU A 168 21.26 12.99 31.44
CA GLU A 168 21.92 11.70 31.66
C GLU A 168 23.42 11.67 31.26
N GLU A 169 23.93 12.68 30.55
CA GLU A 169 25.35 12.74 30.14
C GLU A 169 26.28 13.53 31.08
N GLU A 170 25.74 14.30 32.05
CA GLU A 170 26.55 15.03 33.06
C GLU A 170 26.53 14.37 34.46
N GLY A 171 25.99 13.16 34.57
CA GLY A 171 25.82 12.42 35.82
C GLY A 171 26.75 11.22 36.02
N GLU A 172 28.04 11.32 35.64
CA GLU A 172 29.10 10.39 36.09
C GLU A 172 30.26 11.16 36.76
#